data_AF-A0A1Z5SR16-F1
#
_entry.id   AF-A0A1Z5SR16-F1
#
_cell.length_a   1.000
_cell.length_b   1.000
_cell.length_c   1.000
_cell.angle_alpha   90.00
_cell.angle_beta   90.00
_cell.angle_gamma   90.00
#
_symmetry.space_group_name_H-M   'P 1'
#
loop_
_entity.id
_entity.type
_entity.pdbx_description
1 polymer ?
#
loop_
_entity_poly.entity_id
_entity_poly.type
_entity_poly.pdbx_seq_one_letter_code
_entity_poly.pdbx_strand_id
1 'polypeptide(L)'
;MFTSTSALVALVGSVSAGNVLWDGRLNEYSSSAFLDDWSWSNAVGPYQYYIHGDGPSSDYVNVGSDYKNPADSNSNGIQVTIDDTSTWNGDSMLRTELIPQTDAAINKGKVFYHFSMQHTGTNPPSASQEHQVCFFESHFTEMKYGLISGAQGTADKQLRWYASGESQWDVTFGAGVWHNIAYGIDFDAGTVAFYHSTGRMTWSSLLNTSP
;
A
#
# COMPACT_ATOMS: atom_id res chain seq x y z
N MET A 1 -52.05 -10.67 21.25
CA MET A 1 -50.72 -10.06 21.46
C MET A 1 -49.68 -11.16 21.31
N PHE A 2 -48.91 -11.17 20.23
CA PHE A 2 -47.72 -12.00 20.08
C PHE A 2 -46.62 -11.08 19.56
N THR A 3 -45.72 -10.67 20.44
CA THR A 3 -44.51 -9.92 20.09
C THR A 3 -43.47 -10.92 19.64
N SER A 4 -43.12 -10.89 18.35
CA SER A 4 -42.05 -11.67 17.76
C SER A 4 -40.73 -10.92 17.95
N THR A 5 -39.86 -11.41 18.83
CA THR A 5 -38.50 -10.88 19.02
C THR A 5 -37.56 -11.55 18.02
N SER A 6 -37.19 -10.85 16.96
CA SER A 6 -36.13 -11.28 16.05
C SER A 6 -34.77 -11.06 16.72
N ALA A 7 -34.06 -12.14 17.05
CA ALA A 7 -32.68 -12.07 17.53
C ALA A 7 -31.72 -11.88 16.35
N LEU A 8 -31.04 -10.73 16.31
CA LEU A 8 -29.94 -10.47 15.38
C LEU A 8 -28.67 -11.14 15.94
N VAL A 9 -28.26 -12.26 15.33
CA VAL A 9 -26.99 -12.91 15.68
C VAL A 9 -25.88 -12.20 14.93
N ALA A 10 -25.11 -11.35 15.64
CA ALA A 10 -23.85 -10.81 15.13
C ALA A 10 -22.78 -11.90 15.25
N LEU A 11 -22.42 -12.52 14.13
CA LEU A 11 -21.30 -13.46 14.07
C LEU A 11 -20.00 -12.64 14.03
N VAL A 12 -19.42 -12.35 15.20
CA VAL A 12 -18.07 -11.81 15.29
C VAL A 12 -17.10 -12.95 14.99
N GLY A 13 -16.77 -13.13 13.71
CA GLY A 13 -15.71 -14.05 13.30
C GLY A 13 -14.38 -13.59 13.90
N SER A 14 -13.85 -14.36 14.85
CA SER A 14 -12.48 -14.18 15.34
C SER A 14 -11.54 -14.58 14.20
N VAL A 15 -11.02 -13.61 13.44
CA VAL A 15 -9.95 -13.87 12.49
C VAL A 15 -8.72 -14.26 13.30
N SER A 16 -8.31 -15.53 13.24
CA SER A 16 -6.98 -15.93 13.68
C SER A 16 -5.99 -15.11 12.87
N ALA A 17 -5.12 -14.35 13.55
CA ALA A 17 -4.04 -13.64 12.89
C ALA A 17 -3.24 -14.66 12.08
N GLY A 18 -3.30 -14.57 10.75
CA GLY A 18 -2.52 -15.41 9.86
C GLY A 18 -1.02 -15.30 10.18
N ASN A 19 -0.24 -16.31 9.81
CA ASN A 19 1.20 -16.25 9.99
C ASN A 19 1.79 -15.12 9.13
N VAL A 20 2.56 -14.21 9.73
CA VAL A 20 3.27 -13.16 9.01
C VAL A 20 4.43 -13.78 8.25
N LEU A 21 4.38 -13.77 6.91
CA LEU A 21 5.43 -14.33 6.05
C LEU A 21 6.64 -13.40 5.93
N TRP A 22 6.39 -12.09 5.94
CA TRP A 22 7.39 -11.04 5.86
C TRP A 22 6.82 -9.80 6.57
N ASP A 23 7.69 -9.07 7.29
CA ASP A 23 7.30 -7.93 8.11
C ASP A 23 7.99 -6.64 7.66
N GLY A 24 7.20 -5.75 7.03
CA GLY A 24 7.66 -4.44 6.57
C GLY A 24 7.38 -3.28 7.54
N ARG A 25 6.95 -3.53 8.78
CA ARG A 25 6.38 -2.50 9.67
C ARG A 25 7.39 -1.61 10.40
N LEU A 26 8.67 -1.71 10.05
CA LEU A 26 9.78 -0.85 10.52
C LEU A 26 9.88 -0.65 12.04
N ASN A 27 9.42 -1.63 12.83
CA ASN A 27 9.33 -1.51 14.29
C ASN A 27 10.70 -1.32 14.98
N GLU A 28 11.77 -1.74 14.31
CA GLU A 28 13.15 -1.73 14.82
C GLU A 28 13.99 -0.55 14.29
N TYR A 29 13.42 0.29 13.40
CA TYR A 29 14.15 1.35 12.72
C TYR A 29 13.63 2.73 13.11
N SER A 30 14.54 3.64 13.47
CA SER A 30 14.21 5.02 13.84
C SER A 30 14.49 6.05 12.73
N SER A 31 15.10 5.61 11.63
CA SER A 31 15.40 6.43 10.45
C SER A 31 15.47 5.55 9.21
N SER A 32 15.57 6.15 8.02
CA SER A 32 15.75 5.46 6.73
C SER A 32 17.17 4.96 6.47
N ALA A 33 18.13 5.24 7.37
CA ALA A 33 19.54 4.89 7.18
C ALA A 33 19.78 3.37 7.02
N PHE A 34 18.87 2.53 7.53
CA PHE A 34 18.97 1.07 7.34
C PHE A 34 18.86 0.64 5.87
N LEU A 35 18.26 1.49 5.01
CA LEU A 35 18.15 1.22 3.59
C LEU A 35 19.53 1.25 2.91
N ASP A 36 20.48 2.02 3.46
CA ASP A 36 21.82 2.18 2.90
C ASP A 36 22.72 0.95 3.19
N ASP A 37 22.31 0.07 4.12
CA ASP A 37 23.02 -1.17 4.44
C ASP A 37 22.75 -2.28 3.39
N TRP A 38 21.63 -2.19 2.66
CA TRP A 38 21.26 -3.14 1.62
C TRP A 38 22.05 -2.90 0.34
N SER A 39 22.48 -3.98 -0.31
CA SER A 39 22.99 -3.94 -1.69
C SER A 39 22.81 -5.29 -2.38
N TRP A 40 23.01 -5.34 -3.70
CA TRP A 40 22.98 -6.59 -4.46
C TRP A 40 23.95 -7.67 -3.93
N SER A 41 25.08 -7.27 -3.34
CA SER A 41 26.05 -8.19 -2.73
C SER A 41 25.86 -8.38 -1.22
N ASN A 42 24.98 -7.60 -0.57
CA ASN A 42 24.68 -7.65 0.85
C ASN A 42 23.18 -7.42 1.07
N ALA A 43 22.37 -8.42 0.73
CA ALA A 43 20.91 -8.32 0.75
C ALA A 43 20.34 -8.47 2.18
N VAL A 44 20.59 -7.47 3.04
CA VAL A 44 20.20 -7.43 4.45
C VAL A 44 18.97 -6.55 4.70
N GLY A 45 18.35 -6.70 5.86
CA GLY A 45 17.17 -5.91 6.24
C GLY A 45 15.88 -6.35 5.52
N PRO A 46 14.76 -5.68 5.80
CA PRO A 46 13.43 -6.09 5.30
C PRO A 46 13.12 -5.61 3.88
N TYR A 47 13.87 -4.63 3.35
CA TYR A 47 13.59 -4.00 2.07
C TYR A 47 14.83 -3.94 1.19
N GLN A 48 14.64 -4.22 -0.10
CA GLN A 48 15.54 -3.83 -1.17
C GLN A 48 15.29 -2.36 -1.50
N TYR A 49 16.37 -1.61 -1.68
CA TYR A 49 16.32 -0.18 -1.95
C TYR A 49 17.30 0.17 -3.06
N TYR A 50 16.80 0.23 -4.29
CA TYR A 50 17.59 0.58 -5.48
C TYR A 50 16.82 1.38 -6.51
N ILE A 51 15.50 1.55 -6.35
CA ILE A 51 14.63 2.32 -7.25
C ILE A 51 14.35 3.66 -6.60
N HIS A 52 15.31 4.57 -6.71
CA HIS A 52 15.28 5.92 -6.16
C HIS A 52 16.19 6.84 -6.99
N GLY A 53 16.17 8.13 -6.68
CA GLY A 53 17.06 9.13 -7.27
C GLY A 53 18.49 9.09 -6.72
N ASP A 54 19.36 9.98 -7.19
CA ASP A 54 20.79 10.00 -6.80
C ASP A 54 21.07 10.60 -5.40
N GLY A 55 20.06 11.17 -4.75
CA GLY A 55 20.15 11.77 -3.42
C GLY A 55 20.26 10.73 -2.29
N PRO A 56 20.60 11.17 -1.05
CA PRO A 56 20.58 10.31 0.13
C PRO A 56 19.18 9.73 0.39
N SER A 57 19.12 8.56 1.03
CA SER A 57 17.86 7.89 1.38
C SER A 57 16.87 8.77 2.15
N SER A 58 17.34 9.71 2.96
CA SER A 58 16.52 10.67 3.70
C SER A 58 15.74 11.67 2.84
N ASP A 59 16.14 11.89 1.58
CA ASP A 59 15.42 12.80 0.68
C ASP A 59 14.11 12.14 0.20
N TYR A 60 14.13 10.82 0.05
CA TYR A 60 13.05 10.04 -0.54
C TYR A 60 12.24 9.26 0.50
N VAL A 61 12.87 8.83 1.58
CA VAL A 61 12.26 7.98 2.61
C VAL A 61 12.58 8.53 3.99
N ASN A 62 11.53 8.74 4.79
CA ASN A 62 11.66 9.09 6.19
C ASN A 62 10.87 8.12 7.07
N VAL A 63 11.42 7.80 8.23
CA VAL A 63 10.81 6.87 9.20
C VAL A 63 10.49 7.64 10.47
N GLY A 64 9.30 7.43 11.01
CA GLY A 64 8.89 8.11 12.25
C GLY A 64 7.51 7.70 12.73
N SER A 65 7.25 7.96 14.01
CA SER A 65 5.97 7.66 14.66
C SER A 65 4.79 8.46 14.13
N ASP A 66 5.06 9.62 13.53
CA ASP A 66 4.04 10.50 12.95
C ASP A 66 3.59 10.02 11.55
N TYR A 67 4.30 9.07 10.95
CA TYR A 67 4.05 8.58 9.59
C TYR A 67 3.26 7.26 9.56
N LYS A 68 2.61 6.87 10.66
CA LYS A 68 1.79 5.66 10.74
C LYS A 68 0.33 5.96 11.01
N ASN A 69 -0.55 4.99 10.72
CA ASN A 69 -1.91 5.04 11.22
C ASN A 69 -1.88 5.02 12.77
N PRO A 70 -2.43 6.04 13.46
CA PRO A 70 -2.45 6.06 14.93
C PRO A 70 -3.20 4.88 15.56
N ALA A 71 -4.09 4.22 14.81
CA ALA A 71 -4.79 3.01 15.25
C ALA A 71 -3.92 1.74 15.14
N ASP A 72 -2.80 1.79 14.41
CA ASP A 72 -1.86 0.68 14.30
C ASP A 72 -0.88 0.71 15.49
N SER A 73 -0.66 -0.45 16.11
CA SER A 73 0.26 -0.64 17.24
C SER A 73 1.74 -0.59 16.87
N ASN A 74 2.10 -0.49 15.58
CA ASN A 74 3.50 -0.36 15.15
C ASN A 74 4.18 0.86 15.78
N SER A 75 5.50 0.79 15.92
CA SER A 75 6.32 1.88 16.47
C SER A 75 6.39 3.06 15.51
N ASN A 76 6.64 2.78 14.24
CA ASN A 76 6.90 3.78 13.20
C ASN A 76 6.07 3.52 11.94
N GLY A 77 5.99 4.53 11.10
CA GLY A 77 5.58 4.39 9.71
C GLY A 77 6.63 4.99 8.78
N ILE A 78 6.30 5.01 7.50
CA ILE A 78 7.17 5.49 6.43
C ILE A 78 6.48 6.66 5.71
N GLN A 79 7.23 7.73 5.51
CA GLN A 79 6.91 8.76 4.53
C GLN A 79 7.75 8.48 3.28
N VAL A 80 7.07 8.38 2.14
CA VAL A 80 7.69 8.26 0.81
C VAL A 80 7.49 9.59 0.08
N THR A 81 8.58 10.14 -0.43
CA THR A 81 8.64 11.40 -1.17
C THR A 81 9.09 11.12 -2.59
N ILE A 82 8.43 11.77 -3.55
CA ILE A 82 8.97 11.94 -4.90
C ILE A 82 9.18 13.43 -5.15
N ASP A 83 10.32 13.76 -5.73
CA ASP A 83 10.70 15.10 -6.15
C ASP A 83 11.30 15.05 -7.57
N ASP A 84 11.81 16.18 -8.06
CA ASP A 84 12.42 16.29 -9.39
C ASP A 84 13.72 15.50 -9.56
N THR A 85 14.32 15.03 -8.46
CA THR A 85 15.53 14.19 -8.46
C THR A 85 15.21 12.70 -8.38
N SER A 86 13.95 12.33 -8.16
CA SER A 86 13.49 10.95 -8.00
C SER A 86 13.45 10.17 -9.32
N THR A 87 14.42 10.37 -10.20
CA THR A 87 14.55 9.67 -11.48
C THR A 87 15.47 8.48 -11.31
N TRP A 88 15.00 7.28 -11.64
CA TRP A 88 15.81 6.07 -11.62
C TRP A 88 16.20 5.67 -13.05
N ASN A 89 17.45 5.28 -13.28
CA ASN A 89 17.96 4.80 -14.60
C ASN A 89 17.70 5.75 -15.80
N GLY A 90 17.53 7.05 -15.57
CA GLY A 90 17.23 8.02 -16.63
C GLY A 90 15.79 7.96 -17.15
N ASP A 91 14.90 7.31 -16.41
CA ASP A 91 13.47 7.28 -16.72
C ASP A 91 12.84 8.68 -16.62
N SER A 92 11.76 8.90 -17.36
CA SER A 92 10.94 10.11 -17.27
C SER A 92 9.90 10.07 -16.14
N MET A 93 9.74 8.92 -15.48
CA MET A 93 8.84 8.73 -14.34
C MET A 93 9.58 9.00 -13.03
N LEU A 94 8.92 9.69 -12.10
CA LEU A 94 9.44 9.91 -10.76
C LEU A 94 9.11 8.70 -9.89
N ARG A 95 10.11 8.10 -9.26
CA ARG A 95 10.01 6.82 -8.56
C ARG A 95 10.77 6.85 -7.24
N THR A 96 10.14 6.30 -6.21
CA THR A 96 10.78 5.91 -4.95
C THR A 96 10.04 4.66 -4.48
N GLU A 97 10.70 3.52 -4.58
CA GLU A 97 10.09 2.21 -4.34
C GLU A 97 10.96 1.36 -3.43
N LEU A 98 10.29 0.66 -2.51
CA LEU A 98 10.90 -0.33 -1.64
C LEU A 98 10.28 -1.69 -1.96
N ILE A 99 11.12 -2.69 -2.18
CA ILE A 99 10.68 -4.05 -2.53
C ILE A 99 10.96 -4.97 -1.34
N PRO A 100 10.06 -5.90 -0.97
CA PRO A 100 10.34 -6.87 0.09
C PRO A 100 11.64 -7.66 -0.15
N GLN A 101 12.56 -7.62 0.82
CA GLN A 101 13.72 -8.51 0.88
C GLN A 101 13.33 -9.74 1.71
N THR A 102 13.08 -10.87 1.05
CA THR A 102 12.67 -12.11 1.73
C THR A 102 12.87 -13.37 0.89
N ASP A 103 13.10 -14.49 1.55
CA ASP A 103 13.05 -15.84 0.97
C ASP A 103 11.70 -16.54 1.20
N ALA A 104 10.80 -15.90 1.97
CA ALA A 104 9.47 -16.45 2.23
C ALA A 104 8.65 -16.53 0.93
N ALA A 105 7.80 -17.54 0.83
CA ALA A 105 6.93 -17.77 -0.33
C ALA A 105 5.75 -16.78 -0.38
N ILE A 106 6.03 -15.48 -0.43
CA ILE A 106 5.02 -14.41 -0.50
C ILE A 106 4.25 -14.41 -1.82
N ASN A 107 4.71 -15.18 -2.82
CA ASN A 107 4.12 -15.28 -4.16
C ASN A 107 3.52 -16.67 -4.47
N LYS A 108 3.11 -17.45 -3.46
CA LYS A 108 2.53 -18.79 -3.64
C LYS A 108 1.29 -19.00 -2.79
N GLY A 109 0.35 -19.80 -3.30
CA GLY A 109 -0.91 -20.07 -2.60
C GLY A 109 -1.69 -18.80 -2.31
N LYS A 110 -2.49 -18.83 -1.22
CA LYS A 110 -3.27 -17.68 -0.79
C LYS A 110 -2.53 -16.87 0.27
N VAL A 111 -2.27 -15.60 -0.03
CA VAL A 111 -1.57 -14.65 0.84
C VAL A 111 -2.29 -13.31 0.90
N PHE A 112 -1.93 -12.49 1.88
CA PHE A 112 -2.50 -11.17 2.08
C PHE A 112 -1.38 -10.12 2.14
N TYR A 113 -1.39 -9.20 1.19
CA TYR A 113 -0.48 -8.05 1.15
C TYR A 113 -1.14 -6.86 1.85
N HIS A 114 -0.73 -6.59 3.08
CA HIS A 114 -1.28 -5.51 3.91
C HIS A 114 -0.45 -4.23 3.80
N PHE A 115 -1.14 -3.10 3.66
CA PHE A 115 -0.55 -1.78 3.79
C PHE A 115 -1.59 -0.76 4.25
N SER A 116 -1.14 0.36 4.78
CA SER A 116 -2.01 1.51 5.06
C SER A 116 -1.38 2.74 4.45
N MET A 117 -2.20 3.60 3.85
CA MET A 117 -1.72 4.81 3.18
C MET A 117 -2.59 6.02 3.51
N GLN A 118 -1.96 7.19 3.58
CA GLN A 118 -2.63 8.48 3.53
C GLN A 118 -1.76 9.50 2.77
N HIS A 119 -2.30 10.69 2.55
CA HIS A 119 -1.50 11.88 2.31
C HIS A 119 -1.90 13.00 3.30
N THR A 120 -1.06 14.02 3.42
CA THR A 120 -1.38 15.22 4.21
C THR A 120 -1.80 16.38 3.31
N GLY A 121 -2.16 17.52 3.90
CA GLY A 121 -2.34 18.77 3.15
C GLY A 121 -1.02 19.43 2.71
N THR A 122 0.11 19.00 3.26
CA THR A 122 1.45 19.44 2.88
C THR A 122 2.00 18.49 1.83
N ASN A 123 2.46 19.03 0.70
CA ASN A 123 2.96 18.28 -0.46
C ASN A 123 2.05 17.10 -0.85
N PRO A 124 0.74 17.31 -1.08
CA PRO A 124 -0.15 16.23 -1.50
C PRO A 124 0.28 15.69 -2.87
N PRO A 125 0.03 14.40 -3.16
CA PRO A 125 0.25 13.85 -4.50
C PRO A 125 -0.57 14.64 -5.52
N SER A 126 -0.01 14.83 -6.71
CA SER A 126 -0.65 15.62 -7.76
C SER A 126 -1.90 14.94 -8.27
N ALA A 127 -3.03 15.64 -8.27
CA ALA A 127 -4.26 15.12 -8.87
C ALA A 127 -4.19 15.12 -10.42
N SER A 128 -3.21 15.80 -11.02
CA SER A 128 -3.12 16.01 -12.48
C SER A 128 -2.23 15.01 -13.20
N GLN A 129 -1.54 14.13 -12.47
CA GLN A 129 -0.65 13.10 -13.02
C GLN A 129 -1.06 11.74 -12.49
N GLU A 130 -0.91 10.70 -13.30
CA GLU A 130 -1.13 9.32 -12.85
C GLU A 130 -0.04 8.91 -11.85
N HIS A 131 -0.47 8.33 -10.74
CA HIS A 131 0.39 7.69 -9.75
C HIS A 131 0.02 6.22 -9.68
N GLN A 132 1.04 5.35 -9.65
CA GLN A 132 0.90 3.91 -9.44
C GLN A 132 1.55 3.60 -8.09
N VAL A 133 0.79 2.97 -7.19
CA VAL A 133 1.15 2.86 -5.77
C VAL A 133 0.88 1.44 -5.29
N CYS A 134 1.79 0.87 -4.50
CA CYS A 134 1.69 -0.49 -3.98
C CYS A 134 1.30 -1.49 -5.10
N PHE A 135 2.07 -1.45 -6.19
CA PHE A 135 1.85 -2.24 -7.40
C PHE A 135 2.79 -3.44 -7.45
N PHE A 136 2.39 -4.46 -8.21
CA PHE A 136 3.31 -5.51 -8.66
C PHE A 136 3.88 -5.13 -10.02
N GLU A 137 5.09 -5.62 -10.35
CA GLU A 137 5.78 -5.34 -11.61
C GLU A 137 4.91 -5.57 -12.87
N SER A 138 4.03 -6.58 -12.86
CA SER A 138 3.14 -6.85 -14.00
C SER A 138 1.84 -6.05 -13.99
N HIS A 139 1.62 -5.20 -12.99
CA HIS A 139 0.40 -4.40 -12.78
C HIS A 139 -0.90 -5.22 -12.75
N PHE A 140 -0.83 -6.51 -12.40
CA PHE A 140 -2.04 -7.34 -12.28
C PHE A 140 -2.98 -6.84 -11.17
N THR A 141 -2.44 -6.18 -10.15
CA THR A 141 -3.18 -5.40 -9.18
C THR A 141 -2.33 -4.26 -8.61
N GLU A 142 -2.95 -3.11 -8.34
CA GLU A 142 -2.29 -1.91 -7.85
C GLU A 142 -3.30 -0.88 -7.32
N MET A 143 -2.82 0.12 -6.58
CA MET A 143 -3.56 1.36 -6.35
C MET A 143 -3.14 2.41 -7.37
N LYS A 144 -4.10 3.21 -7.85
CA LYS A 144 -3.84 4.39 -8.67
C LYS A 144 -4.44 5.64 -8.08
N TYR A 145 -3.82 6.79 -8.34
CA TYR A 145 -4.33 8.11 -7.98
C TYR A 145 -3.99 9.14 -9.06
N GLY A 146 -4.78 10.21 -9.14
CA GLY A 146 -4.58 11.28 -10.11
C GLY A 146 -5.14 10.95 -11.49
N LEU A 147 -4.99 11.89 -12.42
CA LEU A 147 -5.53 11.79 -13.77
C LEU A 147 -4.84 10.66 -14.54
N ILE A 148 -5.57 9.56 -14.76
CA ILE A 148 -5.09 8.39 -15.50
C ILE A 148 -4.68 8.79 -16.92
N SER A 149 -3.54 8.28 -17.39
CA SER A 149 -3.01 8.59 -18.71
C SER A 149 -4.04 8.30 -19.81
N GLY A 150 -4.30 9.28 -20.65
CA GLY A 150 -5.31 9.21 -21.71
C GLY A 150 -6.75 9.53 -21.28
N ALA A 151 -7.02 9.70 -19.98
CA ALA A 151 -8.33 10.15 -19.50
C ALA A 151 -8.58 11.63 -19.82
N GLN A 152 -9.86 12.00 -19.94
CA GLN A 152 -10.28 13.38 -20.13
C GLN A 152 -10.28 14.14 -18.80
N GLY A 153 -9.86 15.40 -18.81
CA GLY A 153 -9.87 16.28 -17.64
C GLY A 153 -8.51 16.90 -17.36
N THR A 154 -8.40 17.58 -16.21
CA THR A 154 -7.15 18.22 -15.76
C THR A 154 -6.70 17.74 -14.39
N ALA A 155 -7.58 17.08 -13.64
CA ALA A 155 -7.29 16.52 -12.32
C ALA A 155 -8.31 15.45 -11.96
N ASP A 156 -7.88 14.49 -11.15
CA ASP A 156 -8.70 13.44 -10.60
C ASP A 156 -8.27 13.16 -9.15
N LYS A 157 -9.24 13.15 -8.22
CA LYS A 157 -8.98 13.02 -6.78
C LYS A 157 -9.39 11.65 -6.23
N GLN A 158 -9.73 10.70 -7.09
CA GLN A 158 -10.09 9.37 -6.62
C GLN A 158 -8.83 8.51 -6.44
N LEU A 159 -8.71 7.89 -5.27
CA LEU A 159 -7.87 6.72 -5.05
C LEU A 159 -8.63 5.51 -5.59
N ARG A 160 -7.98 4.72 -6.45
CA ARG A 160 -8.58 3.60 -7.15
C ARG A 160 -7.80 2.33 -6.88
N TRP A 161 -8.50 1.22 -6.73
CA TRP A 161 -7.90 -0.10 -6.81
C TRP A 161 -8.14 -0.68 -8.21
N TYR A 162 -7.05 -1.11 -8.84
CA TYR A 162 -7.05 -1.75 -10.13
C TYR A 162 -6.80 -3.26 -9.98
N ALA A 163 -7.53 -4.04 -10.76
CA ALA A 163 -7.25 -5.44 -11.03
C ALA A 163 -7.36 -5.66 -12.54
N SER A 164 -6.33 -6.26 -13.12
CA SER A 164 -6.20 -6.51 -14.56
C SER A 164 -6.46 -5.30 -15.45
N GLY A 165 -5.80 -4.20 -15.11
CA GLY A 165 -5.84 -2.97 -15.89
C GLY A 165 -7.12 -2.14 -15.76
N GLU A 166 -8.12 -2.62 -15.01
CA GLU A 166 -9.40 -1.94 -14.84
C GLU A 166 -9.65 -1.52 -13.39
N SER A 167 -10.26 -0.35 -13.20
CA SER A 167 -10.66 0.15 -11.88
C SER A 167 -11.84 -0.67 -11.36
N GLN A 168 -11.64 -1.37 -10.25
CA GLN A 168 -12.68 -2.20 -9.61
C GLN A 168 -13.33 -1.49 -8.41
N TRP A 169 -12.62 -0.53 -7.82
CA TRP A 169 -13.08 0.24 -6.68
C TRP A 169 -12.45 1.63 -6.69
N ASP A 170 -13.18 2.62 -6.20
CA ASP A 170 -12.67 3.97 -6.02
C ASP A 170 -13.28 4.69 -4.82
N VAL A 171 -12.56 5.69 -4.33
CA VAL A 171 -12.99 6.61 -3.28
C VAL A 171 -12.24 7.93 -3.43
N THR A 172 -12.82 9.04 -2.97
CA THR A 172 -12.06 10.30 -2.88
C THR A 172 -10.90 10.17 -1.89
N PHE A 173 -9.69 10.50 -2.32
CA PHE A 173 -8.50 10.47 -1.45
C PHE A 173 -8.41 11.78 -0.66
N GLY A 174 -8.88 11.75 0.58
CA GLY A 174 -8.88 12.91 1.47
C GLY A 174 -7.59 13.01 2.29
N ALA A 175 -7.08 14.24 2.44
CA ALA A 175 -5.95 14.50 3.33
C ALA A 175 -6.27 14.10 4.78
N GLY A 176 -5.34 13.43 5.45
CA GLY A 176 -5.51 13.00 6.86
C GLY A 176 -6.37 11.75 7.03
N VAL A 177 -6.85 11.13 5.95
CA VAL A 177 -7.64 9.89 6.01
C VAL A 177 -6.72 8.71 5.74
N TRP A 178 -6.55 7.84 6.74
CA TRP A 178 -5.88 6.57 6.58
C TRP A 178 -6.78 5.56 5.87
N HIS A 179 -6.29 5.01 4.75
CA HIS A 179 -6.89 3.89 4.03
C HIS A 179 -6.09 2.64 4.36
N ASN A 180 -6.69 1.70 5.09
CA ASN A 180 -6.10 0.40 5.39
C ASN A 180 -6.51 -0.56 4.29
N ILE A 181 -5.56 -1.21 3.63
CA ILE A 181 -5.79 -2.06 2.47
C ILE A 181 -5.15 -3.43 2.68
N ALA A 182 -5.81 -4.48 2.19
CA ALA A 182 -5.17 -5.76 1.95
C ALA A 182 -5.56 -6.29 0.57
N TYR A 183 -4.57 -6.71 -0.22
CA TYR A 183 -4.81 -7.57 -1.37
C TYR A 183 -4.80 -9.02 -0.91
N GLY A 184 -5.94 -9.70 -0.97
CA GLY A 184 -6.03 -11.14 -0.74
C GLY A 184 -5.81 -11.87 -2.06
N ILE A 185 -4.58 -12.29 -2.31
CA ILE A 185 -4.15 -12.86 -3.59
C ILE A 185 -4.11 -14.37 -3.45
N ASP A 186 -4.75 -15.07 -4.38
CA ASP A 186 -4.63 -16.52 -4.54
C ASP A 186 -3.83 -16.79 -5.81
N PHE A 187 -2.54 -17.06 -5.65
CA PHE A 187 -1.62 -17.30 -6.77
C PHE A 187 -1.89 -18.63 -7.48
N ASP A 188 -2.50 -19.61 -6.80
CA ASP A 188 -2.82 -20.91 -7.38
C ASP A 188 -4.10 -20.83 -8.22
N ALA A 189 -5.09 -20.07 -7.73
CA ALA A 189 -6.33 -19.81 -8.47
C ALA A 189 -6.21 -18.66 -9.48
N GLY A 190 -5.13 -17.87 -9.40
CA GLY A 190 -4.96 -16.63 -10.15
C GLY A 190 -6.11 -15.68 -9.89
N THR A 191 -6.38 -15.30 -8.63
CA THR A 191 -7.44 -14.34 -8.26
C THR A 191 -6.95 -13.30 -7.26
N VAL A 192 -7.61 -12.14 -7.22
CA VAL A 192 -7.32 -11.08 -6.24
C VAL A 192 -8.60 -10.52 -5.62
N ALA A 193 -8.61 -10.43 -4.30
CA ALA A 193 -9.66 -9.79 -3.51
C ALA A 193 -9.14 -8.50 -2.86
N PHE A 194 -10.02 -7.52 -2.70
CA PHE A 194 -9.72 -6.24 -2.08
C PHE A 194 -10.47 -6.07 -0.76
N TYR A 195 -9.70 -5.79 0.28
CA TYR A 195 -10.20 -5.48 1.61
C TYR A 195 -9.78 -4.06 1.95
N HIS A 196 -10.73 -3.27 2.44
CA HIS A 196 -10.46 -1.88 2.77
C HIS A 196 -11.25 -1.45 4.01
N SER A 197 -10.66 -0.52 4.75
CA SER A 197 -11.28 0.24 5.83
C SER A 197 -10.62 1.62 5.95
N THR A 198 -11.19 2.51 6.75
CA THR A 198 -10.56 3.80 7.06
C THR A 198 -10.37 4.02 8.56
N GLY A 199 -9.29 4.73 8.90
CA GLY A 199 -8.95 5.08 10.27
C GLY A 199 -8.84 3.86 11.19
N ARG A 200 -9.70 3.80 12.22
CA ARG A 200 -9.74 2.73 13.25
C ARG A 200 -10.74 1.61 12.97
N MET A 201 -11.45 1.63 11.84
CA MET A 201 -12.50 0.65 11.56
C MET A 201 -11.91 -0.73 11.24
N THR A 202 -12.54 -1.79 11.74
CA THR A 202 -12.18 -3.18 11.41
C THR A 202 -12.48 -3.49 9.95
N TRP A 203 -11.65 -4.34 9.33
CA TRP A 203 -11.73 -4.73 7.91
C TRP A 203 -13.14 -5.15 7.46
N SER A 204 -13.57 -4.61 6.32
CA SER A 204 -14.65 -5.19 5.51
C SER A 204 -14.06 -5.77 4.22
N SER A 205 -14.45 -7.01 3.87
CA SER A 205 -14.30 -7.48 2.50
C SER A 205 -15.22 -6.65 1.62
N LEU A 206 -14.66 -6.00 0.59
CA LEU A 206 -15.44 -5.16 -0.31
C LEU A 206 -15.70 -5.86 -1.64
N LEU A 207 -14.69 -6.50 -2.24
CA LEU A 207 -14.79 -7.06 -3.59
C LEU A 207 -13.85 -8.27 -3.81
N ASN A 208 -14.25 -9.18 -4.70
CA ASN A 208 -13.43 -10.30 -5.19
C ASN A 208 -13.49 -10.31 -6.72
N THR A 209 -12.33 -10.33 -7.38
CA THR A 209 -12.24 -10.26 -8.84
C THR A 209 -11.25 -11.28 -9.39
N SER A 210 -11.58 -11.86 -10.55
CA SER A 210 -10.59 -12.55 -11.37
C SER A 210 -9.74 -11.50 -12.11
N PRO A 211 -8.40 -11.65 -12.14
CA PRO A 211 -7.57 -10.96 -13.10
C PRO A 211 -7.91 -11.40 -14.55
#